data_AF-A0A2G6M194-F1
#
_entry.id   AF-A0A2G6M194-F1
#
_cell.length_a   1.000
_cell.length_b   1.000
_cell.length_c   1.000
_cell.angle_alpha   90.00
_cell.angle_beta   90.00
_cell.angle_gamma   90.00
#
_symmetry.space_group_name_H-M   'P 1'
#
loop_
_entity.id
_entity.type
_entity.pdbx_description
1 polymer ?
#
loop_
_entity_poly.entity_id
_entity_poly.type
_entity_poly.pdbx_seq_one_letter_code
_entity_poly.pdbx_strand_id
1 'polypeptide(L)'
;MEIEAFKTPFRTPLDTENRWVKLAKLVPWDFVEEVYLRSLGRKKEGQRALPGRFAFGSILIQEKLGLTDRETVDTIRENPYLQWFLGLQEFQIKPPLDQSQLCRFRKRFPAQAIAEINERILLAARKRHRDDESSSSDDGGFVNKGR
;
A
#
# COMPACT_ATOMS: atom_id res chain seq x y z
N MET A 1 -1.67 -36.43 -3.61
CA MET A 1 -2.00 -35.74 -2.35
C MET A 1 -3.18 -34.84 -2.67
N GLU A 2 -4.40 -35.34 -2.43
CA GLU A 2 -5.60 -34.53 -2.61
C GLU A 2 -5.72 -33.60 -1.41
N ILE A 3 -5.72 -32.30 -1.68
CA ILE A 3 -6.00 -31.27 -0.69
C ILE A 3 -7.50 -31.41 -0.41
N GLU A 4 -7.88 -32.25 0.55
CA GLU A 4 -9.27 -32.39 1.00
C GLU A 4 -9.79 -31.02 1.43
N ALA A 5 -10.52 -30.38 0.50
CA ALA A 5 -11.37 -29.21 0.65
C ALA A 5 -10.92 -28.18 1.72
N PHE A 6 -9.82 -27.45 1.45
CA PHE A 6 -9.64 -26.14 2.07
C PHE A 6 -10.74 -25.21 1.53
N LYS A 7 -11.88 -25.18 2.21
CA LYS A 7 -13.06 -24.41 1.82
C LYS A 7 -12.77 -22.92 2.00
N THR A 8 -12.42 -22.24 0.92
CA THR A 8 -12.44 -20.78 0.87
C THR A 8 -13.80 -20.31 0.35
N PRO A 9 -14.42 -19.28 0.97
CA PRO A 9 -15.60 -18.66 0.40
C PRO A 9 -15.28 -18.12 -1.00
N PHE A 10 -16.17 -18.33 -1.98
CA PHE A 10 -16.01 -17.86 -3.36
C PHE A 10 -15.72 -16.36 -3.46
N ARG A 11 -16.16 -15.57 -2.47
CA ARG A 11 -15.82 -14.16 -2.31
C ARG A 11 -15.65 -13.87 -0.83
N THR A 12 -14.42 -13.62 -0.40
CA THR A 12 -14.12 -13.21 0.98
C THR A 12 -13.75 -11.72 0.96
N PRO A 13 -14.44 -10.84 1.71
CA PRO A 13 -14.01 -9.46 1.83
C PRO A 13 -12.64 -9.41 2.51
N LEU A 14 -11.81 -8.43 2.12
CA LEU A 14 -10.54 -8.22 2.81
C LEU A 14 -10.83 -7.70 4.22
N ASP A 15 -10.16 -8.29 5.20
CA ASP A 15 -10.20 -7.80 6.57
C ASP A 15 -9.58 -6.40 6.63
N THR A 16 -10.38 -5.42 7.07
CA THR A 16 -9.95 -4.03 7.23
C THR A 16 -8.89 -3.85 8.31
N GLU A 17 -8.81 -4.81 9.25
CA GLU A 17 -7.85 -4.80 10.35
C GLU A 17 -6.48 -5.39 9.96
N ASN A 18 -6.38 -5.96 8.76
CA ASN A 18 -5.13 -6.50 8.24
C ASN A 18 -4.03 -5.44 8.18
N ARG A 19 -2.81 -5.83 8.56
CA ARG A 19 -1.63 -4.94 8.59
C ARG A 19 -1.38 -4.20 7.29
N TRP A 20 -1.62 -4.83 6.14
CA TRP A 20 -1.42 -4.22 4.82
C TRP A 20 -2.55 -3.26 4.46
N VAL A 21 -3.79 -3.57 4.87
CA VAL A 21 -4.93 -2.67 4.67
C VAL A 21 -4.77 -1.40 5.50
N LYS A 22 -4.36 -1.53 6.76
CA LYS A 22 -4.00 -0.39 7.61
C LYS A 22 -2.84 0.42 7.03
N LEU A 23 -1.77 -0.25 6.60
CA LEU A 23 -0.61 0.42 6.01
C LEU A 23 -1.00 1.18 4.74
N ALA A 24 -1.85 0.62 3.88
CA ALA A 24 -2.29 1.29 2.67
C ALA A 24 -3.05 2.59 2.94
N LYS A 25 -3.75 2.72 4.07
CA LYS A 25 -4.43 3.96 4.46
C LYS A 25 -3.46 5.06 4.89
N LEU A 26 -2.23 4.71 5.29
CA LEU A 26 -1.21 5.66 5.75
C LEU A 26 -0.34 6.19 4.61
N VAL A 27 -0.14 5.40 3.55
CA VAL A 27 0.69 5.80 2.42
C VAL A 27 -0.02 6.88 1.59
N PRO A 28 0.61 8.04 1.33
CA PRO A 28 0.05 9.08 0.47
C PRO A 28 0.22 8.69 -1.00
N TRP A 29 -0.66 7.81 -1.50
CA TRP A 29 -0.54 7.24 -2.85
C TRP A 29 -0.50 8.27 -3.97
N ASP A 30 -1.24 9.36 -3.85
CA ASP A 30 -1.22 10.45 -4.86
C ASP A 30 0.18 11.06 -4.98
N PHE A 31 0.83 11.32 -3.84
CA PHE A 31 2.19 11.85 -3.81
C PHE A 31 3.22 10.84 -4.32
N VAL A 32 3.05 9.55 -4.00
CA VAL A 32 3.89 8.48 -4.54
C VAL A 32 3.79 8.43 -6.07
N GLU A 33 2.59 8.60 -6.62
CA GLU A 33 2.36 8.67 -8.06
C GLU A 33 3.08 9.87 -8.68
N GLU A 34 2.98 11.05 -8.08
CA GLU A 34 3.68 12.27 -8.55
C GLU A 34 5.20 12.08 -8.60
N VAL A 35 5.79 11.55 -7.53
CA VAL A 35 7.23 11.26 -7.43
C VAL A 35 7.64 10.24 -8.50
N TYR A 36 6.82 9.21 -8.68
CA TYR A 36 7.05 8.18 -9.68
C TYR A 36 7.01 8.75 -11.11
N LEU A 37 5.98 9.53 -11.45
CA LEU A 37 5.84 10.17 -12.76
C LEU A 37 7.01 11.11 -13.06
N ARG A 38 7.48 11.88 -12.06
CA ARG A 38 8.68 12.73 -12.18
C ARG A 38 9.92 11.91 -12.56
N SER A 39 10.06 10.70 -11.99
CA SER A 39 11.19 9.80 -12.27
C SER A 39 11.17 9.20 -13.69
N LEU A 40 10.01 9.14 -14.35
CA LEU A 40 9.88 8.59 -15.70
C LEU A 40 10.43 9.52 -16.79
N GLY A 41 10.58 10.81 -16.50
CA GLY A 41 11.02 11.83 -17.44
C GLY A 41 10.12 11.97 -18.67
N ARG A 42 10.62 12.62 -19.73
CA ARG A 42 9.96 12.65 -21.06
C ARG A 42 10.17 11.30 -21.79
N LYS A 43 9.55 10.21 -21.32
CA LYS A 43 9.56 8.94 -22.06
C LYS A 43 8.25 8.69 -22.80
N LYS A 44 8.44 8.14 -24.00
CA LYS A 44 7.50 7.97 -25.11
C LYS A 44 6.15 7.39 -24.68
N GLU A 45 5.13 8.17 -24.99
CA GLU A 45 3.75 7.80 -25.28
C GLU A 45 3.70 6.43 -25.99
N GLY A 46 3.47 5.36 -25.25
CA GLY A 46 3.43 4.00 -25.82
C GLY A 46 3.70 2.86 -24.84
N GLN A 47 4.55 3.04 -23.83
CA GLN A 47 4.67 2.07 -22.73
C GLN A 47 3.73 2.49 -21.60
N ARG A 48 2.60 1.80 -21.43
CA ARG A 48 1.74 1.96 -20.25
C ARG A 48 2.61 1.70 -19.01
N ALA A 49 3.02 2.78 -18.32
CA ALA A 49 3.77 2.65 -17.09
C ALA A 49 2.86 1.97 -16.05
N LEU A 50 3.41 0.98 -15.33
CA LEU A 50 2.70 0.43 -14.18
C LEU A 50 2.47 1.55 -13.15
N PRO A 51 1.32 1.58 -12.46
CA PRO A 51 1.01 2.62 -11.48
C PRO A 51 2.13 2.77 -10.44
N GLY A 52 2.39 4.00 -10.02
CA GLY A 52 3.34 4.32 -8.95
C GLY A 52 3.03 3.56 -7.66
N ARG A 53 1.74 3.38 -7.32
CA ARG A 53 1.30 2.51 -6.21
C ARG A 53 1.83 1.08 -6.34
N PHE A 54 1.78 0.50 -7.53
CA PHE A 54 2.25 -0.87 -7.77
C PHE A 54 3.78 -0.95 -7.62
N ALA A 55 4.49 0.01 -8.22
CA ALA A 55 5.96 0.03 -8.19
C ALA A 55 6.50 0.28 -6.77
N PHE A 56 6.04 1.34 -6.11
CA PHE A 56 6.45 1.67 -4.74
C PHE A 56 5.98 0.64 -3.74
N GLY A 57 4.73 0.17 -3.86
CA GLY A 57 4.18 -0.84 -2.98
C GLY A 57 4.98 -2.14 -3.01
N SER A 58 5.51 -2.54 -4.17
CA SER A 58 6.34 -3.74 -4.30
C SER A 58 7.67 -3.58 -3.56
N ILE A 59 8.31 -2.40 -3.65
CA ILE A 59 9.53 -2.08 -2.89
C ILE A 59 9.23 -2.08 -1.40
N LEU A 60 8.11 -1.47 -0.98
CA LEU A 60 7.76 -1.40 0.43
C LEU A 60 7.50 -2.79 1.03
N ILE A 61 6.87 -3.70 0.29
CA ILE A 61 6.70 -5.09 0.72
C ILE A 61 8.05 -5.77 0.89
N GLN A 62 8.93 -5.63 -0.11
CA GLN A 62 10.27 -6.21 -0.09
C GLN A 62 11.05 -5.77 1.14
N GLU A 63 11.15 -4.46 1.36
CA GLU A 63 11.90 -3.87 2.48
C GLU A 63 11.28 -4.21 3.83
N LYS A 64 9.94 -4.15 3.94
CA LYS A 64 9.24 -4.43 5.20
C LYS A 64 9.37 -5.89 5.65
N LEU A 65 9.51 -6.81 4.70
CA LEU A 65 9.63 -8.25 4.98
C LEU A 65 11.08 -8.75 4.87
N GLY A 66 12.02 -7.94 4.39
CA GLY A 66 13.43 -8.33 4.22
C GLY A 66 13.63 -9.42 3.17
N LEU A 67 12.86 -9.40 2.10
CA LEU A 67 12.82 -10.48 1.09
C LEU A 67 13.77 -10.25 -0.09
N THR A 68 14.20 -11.32 -0.72
CA THR A 68 14.86 -11.25 -2.04
C THR A 68 13.85 -10.87 -3.14
N ASP A 69 14.34 -10.41 -4.31
CA ASP A 69 13.45 -10.07 -5.44
C ASP A 69 12.56 -11.27 -5.85
N ARG A 70 13.11 -12.48 -5.84
CA ARG A 70 12.37 -13.71 -6.16
C ARG A 70 11.30 -14.03 -5.13
N GLU A 71 11.67 -14.04 -3.85
CA GLU A 71 10.72 -14.32 -2.77
C GLU A 71 9.63 -13.25 -2.68
N THR A 72 9.94 -12.00 -3.00
CA THR A 72 8.96 -10.91 -3.05
C THR A 72 7.87 -11.22 -4.09
N VAL A 73 8.27 -11.67 -5.29
CA VAL A 73 7.32 -12.05 -6.36
C VAL A 73 6.44 -13.21 -5.91
N ASP A 74 7.03 -14.27 -5.36
CA ASP A 74 6.29 -15.44 -4.90
C ASP A 74 5.34 -15.10 -3.73
N THR A 75 5.80 -14.29 -2.77
CA THR A 75 4.98 -13.83 -1.63
C THR A 75 3.79 -12.98 -2.10
N ILE A 76 3.99 -12.09 -3.07
CA ILE A 76 2.90 -11.29 -3.65
C ILE A 76 1.92 -12.18 -4.41
N ARG A 77 2.40 -13.14 -5.18
CA ARG A 77 1.55 -14.11 -5.91
C ARG A 77 0.64 -14.87 -4.94
N GLU A 78 1.18 -15.29 -3.80
CA GLU A 78 0.48 -16.17 -2.85
C GLU A 78 -0.49 -15.43 -1.93
N ASN A 79 -0.40 -14.09 -1.82
CA ASN A 79 -1.14 -13.33 -0.82
C ASN A 79 -2.11 -12.30 -1.43
N PRO A 80 -3.45 -12.46 -1.27
CA PRO A 80 -4.43 -11.53 -1.80
C PRO A 80 -4.36 -10.13 -1.17
N TYR A 81 -3.94 -10.02 0.10
CA TYR A 81 -3.77 -8.72 0.76
C TYR A 81 -2.64 -7.92 0.12
N LEU A 82 -1.56 -8.59 -0.32
CA LEU A 82 -0.45 -7.93 -0.99
C LEU A 82 -0.85 -7.48 -2.40
N GLN A 83 -1.55 -8.32 -3.15
CA GLN A 83 -2.05 -7.93 -4.47
C GLN A 83 -2.98 -6.71 -4.40
N TRP A 84 -3.91 -6.71 -3.44
CA TRP A 84 -4.75 -5.54 -3.17
C TRP A 84 -3.93 -4.33 -2.71
N PHE A 85 -2.91 -4.54 -1.85
CA PHE A 85 -2.03 -3.46 -1.39
C PHE A 85 -1.37 -2.74 -2.57
N LEU A 86 -0.93 -3.49 -3.59
CA LEU A 86 -0.38 -2.99 -4.84
C LEU A 86 -1.40 -2.30 -5.76
N GLY A 87 -2.69 -2.35 -5.43
CA GLY A 87 -3.78 -1.73 -6.19
C GLY A 87 -4.44 -2.64 -7.22
N LEU A 88 -4.21 -3.96 -7.15
CA LEU A 88 -4.95 -4.92 -8.00
C LEU A 88 -6.40 -5.05 -7.49
N GLN A 89 -7.34 -5.06 -8.43
CA GLN A 89 -8.78 -5.15 -8.13
C GLN A 89 -9.22 -6.59 -7.86
N GLU A 90 -8.48 -7.56 -8.40
CA GLU A 90 -8.80 -8.99 -8.34
C GLU A 90 -7.54 -9.80 -8.07
N PHE A 91 -7.71 -10.93 -7.38
CA PHE A 91 -6.62 -11.85 -7.12
C PHE A 91 -6.19 -12.57 -8.39
N GLN A 92 -4.90 -12.56 -8.67
CA GLN A 92 -4.27 -13.26 -9.78
C GLN A 92 -3.43 -14.42 -9.27
N ILE A 93 -3.67 -15.61 -9.83
CA ILE A 93 -2.90 -16.82 -9.53
C ILE A 93 -1.50 -16.73 -10.15
N LYS A 94 -1.37 -16.05 -11.29
CA LYS A 94 -0.08 -15.84 -11.96
C LYS A 94 0.68 -14.69 -11.27
N PRO A 95 2.03 -14.71 -11.28
CA PRO A 95 2.82 -13.62 -10.73
C PRO A 95 2.43 -12.27 -11.38
N PRO A 96 2.01 -11.27 -10.60
CA PRO A 96 1.62 -9.98 -11.15
C PRO A 96 2.81 -9.10 -11.53
N LEU A 97 4.02 -9.49 -11.12
CA LEU A 97 5.27 -8.84 -11.47
C LEU A 97 6.35 -9.87 -11.79
N ASP A 98 7.36 -9.42 -12.53
CA ASP A 98 8.59 -10.18 -12.75
C ASP A 98 9.74 -9.62 -11.88
N GLN A 99 10.71 -10.48 -11.52
CA GLN A 99 11.85 -10.10 -10.68
C GLN A 99 12.65 -8.94 -11.29
N SER A 100 12.79 -8.91 -12.62
CA SER A 100 13.50 -7.83 -13.31
C SER A 100 12.80 -6.47 -13.19
N GLN A 101 11.49 -6.45 -12.88
CA GLN A 101 10.73 -5.22 -12.66
C GLN A 101 11.06 -4.59 -11.31
N LEU A 102 11.29 -5.38 -10.25
CA LEU A 102 11.70 -4.86 -8.93
C LEU A 102 13.01 -4.08 -9.02
N CYS A 103 14.00 -4.63 -9.73
CA CYS A 103 15.25 -3.93 -10.04
C CYS A 103 15.02 -2.58 -10.73
N ARG A 104 14.07 -2.51 -11.66
CA ARG A 104 13.73 -1.27 -12.39
C ARG A 104 12.99 -0.27 -11.50
N PHE A 105 12.09 -0.74 -10.63
CA PHE A 105 11.38 0.13 -9.71
C PHE A 105 12.31 0.78 -8.70
N ARG A 106 13.27 0.03 -8.13
CA ARG A 106 14.25 0.60 -7.19
C ARG A 106 15.06 1.73 -7.80
N LYS A 107 15.40 1.64 -9.09
CA LYS A 107 16.07 2.74 -9.83
C LYS A 107 15.20 3.99 -10.00
N ARG A 108 13.87 3.84 -9.96
CA ARG A 108 12.89 4.95 -10.09
C ARG A 108 12.59 5.61 -8.75
N PHE A 109 12.84 4.92 -7.63
CA PHE A 109 12.73 5.44 -6.28
C PHE A 109 14.10 5.47 -5.61
N PRO A 110 14.97 6.46 -5.94
CA PRO A 110 16.22 6.63 -5.23
C PRO A 110 15.97 6.95 -3.74
N ALA A 111 17.00 6.79 -2.91
CA ALA A 111 16.91 7.00 -1.46
C ALA A 111 16.29 8.37 -1.08
N GLN A 112 16.59 9.42 -1.85
CA GLN A 112 16.00 10.74 -1.64
C GLN A 112 14.48 10.76 -1.84
N ALA A 113 13.97 10.10 -2.89
CA ALA A 113 12.54 10.00 -3.14
C ALA A 113 11.83 9.17 -2.05
N ILE A 114 12.48 8.09 -1.58
CA ILE A 114 11.97 7.27 -0.47
C ILE A 114 11.92 8.10 0.82
N ALA A 115 12.94 8.89 1.11
CA ALA A 115 12.97 9.77 2.29
C ALA A 115 11.84 10.80 2.25
N GLU A 116 11.61 11.45 1.10
CA GLU A 116 10.52 12.42 0.91
C GLU A 116 9.14 11.78 1.14
N ILE A 117 8.93 10.57 0.62
CA ILE A 117 7.69 9.80 0.83
C ILE A 117 7.54 9.44 2.32
N ASN A 118 8.61 9.00 2.99
CA ASN A 118 8.58 8.64 4.41
C ASN A 118 8.24 9.85 5.31
N GLU A 119 8.83 11.01 5.04
CA GLU A 119 8.47 12.25 5.75
C GLU A 119 6.99 12.58 5.58
N ARG A 120 6.46 12.42 4.35
CA ARG A 120 5.05 12.66 4.06
C ARG A 120 4.13 11.69 4.80
N ILE A 121 4.51 10.42 4.89
CA ILE A 121 3.79 9.41 5.70
C ILE A 121 3.76 9.83 7.17
N LEU A 122 4.90 10.25 7.74
CA LEU A 122 4.99 10.67 9.14
C LEU A 122 4.12 11.90 9.43
N LEU A 123 4.13 12.89 8.54
CA LEU A 123 3.27 14.07 8.64
C LEU A 123 1.78 13.69 8.58
N ALA A 124 1.40 12.80 7.65
CA ALA A 124 0.03 12.34 7.53
C ALA A 124 -0.43 11.54 8.78
N ALA A 125 0.45 10.70 9.34
CA ALA A 125 0.17 9.96 10.57
C ALA A 125 -0.03 10.89 11.78
N ARG A 126 0.82 11.93 11.94
CA ARG A 126 0.69 12.93 13.01
C ARG A 126 -0.60 13.73 12.91
N LYS A 127 -1.02 14.09 11.70
CA LYS A 127 -2.27 14.85 11.50
C LYS A 127 -3.49 14.05 11.95
N ARG A 128 -3.57 12.77 11.55
CA ARG A 128 -4.66 11.87 11.97
C ARG A 128 -4.77 11.75 13.49
N HIS A 129 -3.64 11.58 14.20
CA HIS A 129 -3.63 11.50 15.66
C HIS A 129 -4.18 12.78 16.33
N ARG A 130 -3.87 13.96 15.78
CA ARG A 130 -4.37 15.23 16.30
C ARG A 130 -5.86 15.41 16.03
N ASP A 131 -6.33 15.00 14.86
CA ASP A 131 -7.74 15.06 14.48
C ASP A 131 -8.58 14.11 15.36
N ASP A 132 -8.09 12.90 15.64
CA ASP A 132 -8.74 11.92 16.51
C ASP A 132 -8.88 12.44 17.96
N GLU A 133 -7.84 13.05 18.54
CA GLU A 133 -7.90 13.68 19.87
C GLU A 133 -8.92 14.82 19.94
N SER A 134 -8.98 15.68 18.92
CA SER A 134 -9.91 16.82 18.88
C SER A 134 -11.39 16.43 18.83
N SER A 135 -11.71 15.22 18.34
CA SER A 135 -13.08 14.72 18.20
C SER A 135 -13.67 14.11 19.48
N SER A 136 -12.85 13.89 20.52
CA SER A 136 -13.23 13.20 21.76
C SER A 136 -13.59 14.14 22.93
N SER A 137 -13.55 15.45 22.73
CA SER A 137 -13.72 16.45 23.82
C SER A 137 -15.08 17.17 23.84
N ASP A 138 -16.05 16.76 23.04
CA ASP A 138 -17.32 17.48 22.87
C ASP A 138 -18.57 16.59 23.10
N ASP A 139 -18.62 15.89 24.24
CA ASP A 139 -19.87 15.34 24.80
C ASP A 139 -19.85 15.44 26.33
N GLY A 140 -20.37 16.56 26.84
CA GLY A 140 -20.42 16.84 28.28
C GLY A 140 -21.18 18.12 28.65
N GLY A 141 -22.14 18.52 27.82
CA GLY A 141 -22.98 19.70 28.06
C GLY A 141 -24.13 19.39 29.03
N PHE A 142 -23.93 19.71 30.31
CA PHE A 142 -24.92 19.75 31.38
C PHE A 142 -26.32 20.24 30.93
N VAL A 143 -27.34 19.38 31.03
CA VAL A 143 -28.74 19.82 31.05
C VAL A 143 -29.13 20.07 32.51
N ASN A 144 -28.97 21.30 32.96
CA ASN A 144 -29.57 21.77 34.22
C ASN A 144 -30.71 22.72 33.86
N LYS A 145 -31.95 22.27 34.03
CA LYS A 145 -33.13 23.13 33.89
C LYS A 145 -34.04 22.92 35.08
N GLY A 146 -33.75 23.69 36.13
CA GLY A 146 -34.70 23.93 37.20
C GLY A 146 -35.88 24.74 36.66
N ARG A 147 -37.09 24.29 36.99
CA ARG A 147 -38.20 25.15 37.35
C ARG A 147 -39.22 24.36 38.16
#